data_AF-A0A956GKQ6-F1
#
_entry.id   AF-A0A956GKQ6-F1
#
_cell.length_a   1.000
_cell.length_b   1.000
_cell.length_c   1.000
_cell.angle_alpha   90.00
_cell.angle_beta   90.00
_cell.angle_gamma   90.00
#
_symmetry.space_group_name_H-M   'P 1'
#
loop_
_entity.id
_entity.type
_entity.pdbx_description
1 polymer ?
#
loop_
_entity_poly.entity_id
_entity_poly.type
_entity_poly.pdbx_seq_one_letter_code
_entity_poly.pdbx_strand_id
1 'polypeptide(L)'
;MAGAHTKLNKLDNTETAESAKVMFEVYRVSGHDDRYRVVYYTELNEKNKEREISAAMAGESLFDGFIADAHKKDAKVVIARHLEAWDGRVDPDLDAFERELAPFLA
;
A
#
# COMPACT_ATOMS: atom_id res chain seq x y z
N MET A 1 -38.29 -20.15 40.24
CA MET A 1 -38.56 -19.00 39.36
C MET A 1 -37.30 -18.71 38.57
N ALA A 2 -37.48 -18.50 37.27
CA ALA A 2 -36.45 -18.32 36.25
C ALA A 2 -35.71 -16.98 36.37
N GLY A 3 -34.53 -16.89 35.77
CA GLY A 3 -33.81 -15.63 35.55
C GLY A 3 -32.29 -15.81 35.70
N ALA A 4 -31.61 -16.47 34.77
CA ALA A 4 -31.10 -15.90 33.52
C ALA A 4 -29.60 -15.59 33.64
N HIS A 5 -28.87 -16.23 32.72
CA HIS A 5 -27.46 -16.15 32.46
C HIS A 5 -26.96 -14.73 32.15
N THR A 6 -25.64 -14.63 32.14
CA THR A 6 -24.84 -13.75 31.26
C THR A 6 -24.37 -12.45 31.88
N LYS A 7 -23.09 -12.43 32.28
CA LYS A 7 -22.14 -11.38 31.87
C LYS A 7 -20.77 -12.01 31.56
N LEU A 8 -20.74 -12.86 30.53
CA LEU A 8 -19.56 -12.95 29.66
C LEU A 8 -19.69 -11.78 28.68
N ASN A 9 -19.02 -10.66 28.93
CA ASN A 9 -18.40 -9.87 27.88
C ASN A 9 -17.60 -8.72 28.50
N LYS A 10 -16.29 -8.90 28.49
CA LYS A 10 -15.27 -7.87 28.24
C LYS A 10 -13.98 -8.66 28.03
N LEU A 11 -13.95 -9.40 26.93
CA LEU A 11 -12.69 -9.52 26.22
C LEU A 11 -12.50 -8.13 25.64
N ASP A 12 -11.58 -7.39 26.24
CA ASP A 12 -11.09 -6.13 25.75
C ASP A 12 -10.86 -6.26 24.25
N ASN A 13 -11.67 -5.54 23.49
CA ASN A 13 -11.54 -5.40 22.05
C ASN A 13 -10.34 -4.49 21.76
N THR A 14 -9.15 -4.88 22.23
CA THR A 14 -7.86 -4.29 21.84
C THR A 14 -7.41 -4.86 20.50
N GLU A 15 -8.36 -5.15 19.61
CA GLU A 15 -8.14 -5.61 18.24
C GLU A 15 -8.83 -4.66 17.24
N THR A 16 -8.92 -3.36 17.58
CA THR A 16 -9.57 -2.32 16.74
C THR A 16 -8.71 -1.07 16.58
N ALA A 17 -7.47 -1.24 16.14
CA ALA A 17 -6.65 -0.15 15.59
C ALA A 17 -5.52 -0.63 14.66
N GLU A 18 -5.03 -1.87 14.82
CA GLU A 18 -3.85 -2.39 14.13
C GLU A 18 -4.06 -2.81 12.66
N SER A 19 -5.31 -2.93 12.18
CA SER A 19 -5.61 -3.61 10.91
C SER A 19 -5.90 -2.70 9.70
N ALA A 20 -5.75 -1.40 9.81
CA ALA A 20 -6.08 -0.46 8.73
C ALA A 20 -4.81 0.08 8.07
N LYS A 21 -3.99 -0.80 7.49
CA LYS A 21 -2.81 -0.42 6.69
C LYS A 21 -2.93 -0.95 5.27
N VAL A 22 -2.47 -0.18 4.30
CA VAL A 22 -2.36 -0.59 2.90
C VAL A 22 -0.89 -0.88 2.59
N MET A 23 -0.56 -2.14 2.35
CA MET A 23 0.79 -2.52 1.92
C MET A 23 0.94 -2.22 0.43
N PHE A 24 2.02 -1.54 0.06
CA PHE A 24 2.27 -1.17 -1.33
C PHE A 24 3.75 -1.31 -1.69
N GLU A 25 4.00 -1.39 -3.00
CA GLU A 25 5.33 -1.35 -3.57
C GLU A 25 5.30 -0.58 -4.88
N VAL A 26 6.25 0.33 -5.03
CA VAL A 26 6.60 1.03 -6.27
C VAL A 26 7.80 0.33 -6.89
N TYR A 27 7.67 0.02 -8.18
CA TYR A 27 8.67 -0.73 -8.92
C TYR A 27 8.82 -0.19 -10.35
N ARG A 28 10.01 -0.34 -10.92
CA ARG A 28 10.28 -0.13 -12.35
C ARG A 28 9.95 -1.42 -13.10
N VAL A 29 9.18 -1.32 -14.18
CA VAL A 29 8.81 -2.46 -15.01
C VAL A 29 10.04 -2.98 -15.76
N SER A 30 10.24 -4.29 -15.79
CA SER A 30 11.30 -4.88 -16.62
C SER A 30 10.92 -4.88 -18.11
N GLY A 31 11.81 -4.39 -18.95
CA GLY A 31 11.63 -4.37 -20.41
C GLY A 31 12.09 -3.06 -21.06
N HIS A 32 11.61 -2.81 -22.28
CA HIS A 32 11.99 -1.64 -23.09
C HIS A 32 11.27 -0.33 -22.73
N ASP A 33 10.22 -0.41 -21.91
CA ASP A 33 9.52 0.76 -21.42
C ASP A 33 9.94 0.99 -19.97
N ASP A 34 10.71 2.05 -19.70
CA ASP A 34 11.13 2.49 -18.35
C ASP A 34 9.95 3.10 -17.56
N ARG A 35 8.83 2.38 -17.54
CA ARG A 35 7.61 2.76 -16.84
C ARG A 35 7.70 2.33 -15.39
N TYR A 36 7.20 3.21 -14.53
CA TYR A 36 7.09 2.94 -13.10
C TYR A 36 5.64 2.58 -12.76
N ARG A 37 5.47 1.65 -11.83
CA ARG A 37 4.15 1.15 -11.41
C ARG A 37 4.10 1.01 -9.90
N VAL A 38 2.89 0.97 -9.37
CA VAL A 38 2.62 0.66 -7.97
C VAL A 38 1.65 -0.52 -7.89
N VAL A 39 1.89 -1.42 -6.95
CA VAL A 39 0.95 -2.47 -6.53
C VAL A 39 0.50 -2.19 -5.10
N TYR A 40 -0.81 -2.27 -4.84
CA TYR A 40 -1.39 -2.15 -3.50
C TYR A 40 -1.85 -3.53 -3.04
N TYR A 41 -0.95 -4.30 -2.42
CA TYR A 41 -1.12 -5.73 -2.15
C TYR A 41 -2.37 -6.06 -1.36
N THR A 42 -2.70 -5.27 -0.34
CA THR A 42 -3.89 -5.48 0.51
C THR A 42 -5.20 -5.11 -0.17
N GLU A 43 -5.15 -4.48 -1.34
CA GLU A 43 -6.33 -4.09 -2.13
C GLU A 43 -6.52 -4.97 -3.38
N LEU A 44 -5.65 -5.97 -3.58
CA LEU A 44 -5.83 -6.97 -4.64
C LEU A 44 -6.99 -7.89 -4.32
N ASN A 45 -7.70 -8.31 -5.35
CA ASN A 45 -8.75 -9.33 -5.29
C ASN A 45 -8.33 -10.57 -6.07
N GLU A 46 -9.05 -11.68 -5.91
CA GLU A 46 -8.70 -12.97 -6.54
C GLU A 46 -8.49 -12.89 -8.05
N LYS A 47 -9.18 -11.97 -8.74
CA LYS A 47 -9.10 -11.85 -10.21
C LYS A 47 -7.82 -11.18 -10.69
N ASN A 48 -7.21 -10.31 -9.88
CA ASN A 48 -6.01 -9.56 -10.28
C ASN A 48 -4.75 -9.92 -9.47
N LYS A 49 -4.91 -10.59 -8.33
CA LYS A 49 -3.83 -10.82 -7.36
C LYS A 49 -2.60 -11.48 -7.98
N GLU A 50 -2.76 -12.64 -8.62
CA GLU A 50 -1.62 -13.36 -9.21
C GLU A 50 -0.91 -12.54 -10.29
N ARG A 51 -1.68 -11.83 -11.12
CA ARG A 51 -1.14 -11.00 -12.20
C ARG A 51 -0.33 -9.82 -11.66
N GLU A 52 -0.87 -9.08 -10.69
CA GLU A 52 -0.18 -7.91 -10.14
C GLU A 52 1.04 -8.30 -9.31
N ILE A 53 0.97 -9.39 -8.52
CA ILE A 53 2.13 -9.91 -7.79
C ILE A 53 3.23 -10.34 -8.76
N SER A 54 2.88 -11.10 -9.79
CA SER A 54 3.86 -11.55 -10.79
C SER A 54 4.51 -10.36 -11.52
N ALA A 55 3.74 -9.31 -11.80
CA ALA A 55 4.24 -8.10 -12.44
C ALA A 55 5.22 -7.31 -11.54
N ALA A 56 4.92 -7.22 -10.24
CA ALA A 56 5.82 -6.58 -9.26
C ALA A 56 7.11 -7.38 -9.09
N MET A 57 7.01 -8.72 -8.92
CA MET A 57 8.17 -9.61 -8.79
C MET A 57 9.09 -9.63 -10.01
N ALA A 58 8.55 -9.36 -11.20
CA ALA A 58 9.35 -9.27 -12.43
C ALA A 58 10.06 -7.92 -12.58
N GLY A 59 9.63 -6.90 -11.83
CA GLY A 59 10.20 -5.55 -11.87
C GLY A 59 11.38 -5.36 -10.93
N GLU A 60 11.98 -4.17 -11.01
CA GLU A 60 12.97 -3.69 -10.04
C GLU A 60 12.24 -2.91 -8.94
N SER A 61 12.33 -3.39 -7.70
CA SER A 61 11.74 -2.73 -6.55
C SER A 61 12.47 -1.41 -6.23
N LEU A 62 11.72 -0.34 -5.99
CA LEU A 62 12.28 0.99 -5.73
C LEU A 62 11.91 1.49 -4.33
N PHE A 63 10.65 1.33 -3.94
CA PHE A 63 10.15 1.80 -2.65
C PHE A 63 8.94 0.97 -2.22
N ASP A 64 8.95 0.46 -1.01
CA ASP A 64 7.82 -0.26 -0.41
C ASP A 64 7.48 0.28 0.96
N GLY A 65 6.28 -0.03 1.43
CA GLY A 65 5.88 0.35 2.78
C GLY A 65 4.40 0.15 3.06
N PHE A 66 3.96 0.79 4.14
CA PHE A 66 2.60 0.74 4.63
C PHE A 66 2.01 2.14 4.70
N ILE A 67 0.85 2.33 4.08
CA ILE A 67 0.06 3.55 4.16
C ILE A 67 -1.02 3.38 5.23
N ALA A 68 -1.22 4.37 6.08
CA ALA A 68 -2.36 4.38 7.00
C ALA A 68 -3.66 4.45 6.18
N ASP A 69 -4.63 3.56 6.44
CA ASP A 69 -5.88 3.50 5.67
C ASP A 69 -6.64 4.83 5.69
N ALA A 70 -6.54 5.58 6.80
CA ALA A 70 -7.12 6.92 6.94
C ALA A 70 -6.60 7.93 5.89
N HIS A 71 -5.38 7.71 5.38
CA HIS A 71 -4.70 8.58 4.43
C HIS A 71 -4.52 7.96 3.04
N LYS A 72 -5.08 6.76 2.80
CA LYS A 72 -4.83 6.00 1.56
C LYS A 72 -5.18 6.76 0.29
N LYS A 73 -6.22 7.60 0.31
CA LYS A 73 -6.64 8.37 -0.87
C LYS A 73 -5.60 9.42 -1.22
N ASP A 74 -5.12 10.17 -0.24
CA ASP A 74 -4.14 11.24 -0.44
C ASP A 74 -2.77 10.66 -0.80
N ALA A 75 -2.34 9.59 -0.13
CA ALA A 75 -1.12 8.87 -0.46
C ALA A 75 -1.11 8.38 -1.91
N LYS A 76 -2.22 7.77 -2.38
CA LYS A 76 -2.35 7.30 -3.77
C LYS A 76 -2.24 8.42 -4.79
N VAL A 77 -2.75 9.61 -4.48
CA VAL A 77 -2.61 10.79 -5.35
C VAL A 77 -1.15 11.24 -5.44
N VAL A 78 -0.45 11.29 -4.30
CA VAL A 78 0.99 11.61 -4.27
C VAL A 78 1.77 10.59 -5.08
N ILE A 79 1.55 9.29 -4.85
CA ILE A 79 2.22 8.21 -5.59
C ILE A 79 1.96 8.36 -7.09
N ALA A 80 0.70 8.46 -7.51
CA ALA A 80 0.34 8.58 -8.92
C ALA A 80 1.03 9.78 -9.60
N ARG A 81 1.04 10.94 -8.93
CA ARG A 81 1.67 12.16 -9.46
C ARG A 81 3.18 12.00 -9.67
N HIS A 82 3.87 11.30 -8.76
CA HIS A 82 5.30 11.00 -8.92
C HIS A 82 5.55 10.01 -10.06
N LEU A 83 4.76 8.93 -10.14
CA LEU A 83 4.88 7.96 -11.24
C LEU A 83 4.63 8.60 -12.62
N GLU A 84 3.69 9.54 -12.72
CA GLU A 84 3.42 10.31 -13.94
C GLU A 84 4.58 11.23 -14.33
N ALA A 85 5.32 11.76 -13.34
CA ALA A 85 6.45 12.65 -13.56
C ALA A 85 7.74 11.88 -13.93
N TRP A 86 7.87 10.63 -13.53
CA TRP A 86 9.03 9.81 -13.82
C TRP A 86 8.99 9.29 -15.26
N ASP A 87 9.85 9.84 -16.10
CA ASP A 87 9.88 9.57 -17.55
C ASP A 87 10.83 8.43 -17.95
N GLY A 88 11.55 7.85 -16.99
CA GLY A 88 12.48 6.74 -17.19
C GLY A 88 13.88 7.14 -17.65
N ARG A 89 14.09 8.41 -18.04
CA ARG A 89 15.40 8.90 -18.53
C ARG A 89 16.38 9.23 -17.42
N VAL A 90 15.85 9.55 -16.25
CA VAL A 90 16.61 9.85 -15.03
C VAL A 90 16.06 8.98 -13.91
N ASP A 91 16.95 8.51 -13.04
CA ASP A 91 16.52 7.80 -11.84
C ASP A 91 15.63 8.70 -10.97
N PRO A 92 14.56 8.15 -10.38
CA PRO A 92 13.65 8.91 -9.56
C PRO A 92 14.33 9.40 -8.27
N ASP A 93 13.95 10.60 -7.83
CA ASP A 93 14.36 11.13 -6.52
C ASP A 93 13.53 10.46 -5.41
N LEU A 94 14.02 9.30 -4.95
CA LEU A 94 13.36 8.50 -3.92
C LEU A 94 13.34 9.21 -2.56
N ASP A 95 14.33 10.06 -2.26
CA ASP A 95 14.37 10.83 -1.01
C ASP A 95 13.26 11.91 -0.99
N ALA A 96 13.01 12.56 -2.13
CA ALA A 96 11.90 13.50 -2.26
C ALA A 96 10.54 12.78 -2.22
N PHE A 97 10.45 11.62 -2.86
CA PHE A 97 9.27 10.76 -2.82
C PHE A 97 8.92 10.34 -1.38
N GLU A 98 9.89 9.78 -0.64
CA GLU A 98 9.71 9.36 0.74
C GLU A 98 9.29 10.54 1.63
N ARG A 99 9.98 11.68 1.53
CA ARG A 99 9.70 12.87 2.34
C ARG A 99 8.27 13.38 2.15
N GLU A 100 7.76 13.35 0.92
CA GLU A 100 6.38 13.77 0.65
C GLU A 100 5.36 12.71 1.07
N LEU A 101 5.70 11.43 0.98
CA LEU A 101 4.82 10.34 1.37
C LEU A 101 4.78 10.11 2.88
N ALA A 102 5.84 10.51 3.61
CA ALA A 102 6.03 10.32 5.04
C ALA A 102 4.81 10.68 5.93
N PRO A 103 4.05 11.77 5.68
CA PRO A 103 2.86 12.09 6.46
C PRO A 103 1.73 11.04 6.39
N PHE A 104 1.77 10.14 5.40
CA PHE A 104 0.73 9.15 5.15
C PHE A 104 1.17 7.71 5.48
N LEU A 105 2.46 7.51 5.78
CA LEU A 105 3.02 6.20 6.14
C LEU A 105 2.64 5.81 7.58
N ALA A 106 2.62 4.51 7.85
CA ALA A 106 2.13 3.89 9.09
C ALA A 106 3.15 2.98 9.79
#